data_AF-F6UFI9-F1
#
_entry.id   AF-F6UFI9-F1
#
_cell.length_a   1.000
_cell.length_b   1.000
_cell.length_c   1.000
_cell.angle_alpha   90.00
_cell.angle_beta   90.00
_cell.angle_gamma   90.00
#
_symmetry.space_group_name_H-M   'P 1'
#
loop_
_entity.id
_entity.type
_entity.pdbx_description
1 polymer ?
#
loop_
_entity_poly.entity_id
_entity_poly.type
_entity_poly.pdbx_seq_one_letter_code
_entity_poly.pdbx_strand_id
1 'polypeptide(L)'
;MLNGLWALAHGKVYKRCELARVLKQNGMDGYRGNSVDNWVCLAKWESDFDTEATNYNPGDQSTNYGIFQINSHYWCNDGKTPDAKNVCGISCRDLLTDNITQAVNCAKRVVHDPSGILAWKAWRNHCQGRDVSSYIQDCRL
;
A
#
# COMPACT_ATOMS: atom_id res chain seq x y z
N MET A 1 -4.29 35.04 -9.30
CA MET A 1 -4.82 34.20 -8.20
C MET A 1 -4.95 32.79 -8.77
N LEU A 2 -4.10 31.84 -8.35
CA LEU A 2 -4.14 30.47 -8.88
C LEU A 2 -5.36 29.72 -8.32
N ASN A 3 -6.18 29.18 -9.21
CA ASN A 3 -7.24 28.24 -8.89
C ASN A 3 -6.62 26.91 -8.42
N GLY A 4 -6.56 26.71 -7.11
CA GLY A 4 -6.24 25.42 -6.52
C GLY A 4 -7.46 24.50 -6.57
N LEU A 5 -7.46 23.53 -7.48
CA LEU A 5 -8.30 22.35 -7.37
C LEU A 5 -7.82 21.56 -6.15
N TRP A 6 -8.47 21.78 -5.00
CA TRP A 6 -8.39 20.85 -3.89
C TRP A 6 -9.11 19.57 -4.34
N ALA A 7 -8.34 18.54 -4.70
CA ALA A 7 -8.91 17.19 -4.75
C ALA A 7 -9.39 16.88 -3.34
N LEU A 8 -10.70 16.87 -3.13
CA LEU A 8 -11.30 16.38 -1.91
C LEU A 8 -10.95 14.88 -1.84
N ALA A 9 -9.91 14.54 -1.07
CA ALA A 9 -9.60 13.16 -0.71
C ALA A 9 -10.82 12.64 0.05
N HIS A 10 -11.57 11.73 -0.57
CA HIS A 10 -12.70 11.07 0.04
C HIS A 10 -12.32 9.59 0.09
N GLY A 11 -11.95 9.09 1.28
CA GLY A 11 -11.53 7.72 1.49
C GLY A 11 -12.25 6.69 0.65
N LYS A 12 -11.47 5.90 -0.07
CA LYS A 12 -11.96 4.91 -1.01
C LYS A 12 -11.68 3.51 -0.48
N VAL A 13 -12.74 2.73 -0.32
CA VAL A 13 -12.64 1.28 -0.17
C VAL A 13 -12.77 0.65 -1.56
N TYR A 14 -11.67 0.12 -2.08
CA TYR A 14 -11.67 -0.52 -3.39
C TYR A 14 -12.43 -1.85 -3.38
N LYS A 15 -13.14 -2.15 -4.46
CA LYS A 15 -13.61 -3.53 -4.70
C LYS A 15 -12.42 -4.40 -5.15
N ARG A 16 -12.42 -5.68 -4.76
CA ARG A 16 -11.36 -6.65 -5.10
C ARG A 16 -10.89 -6.60 -6.57
N CYS A 17 -11.82 -6.76 -7.52
CA CYS A 17 -11.47 -6.75 -8.95
C CYS A 17 -11.16 -5.36 -9.52
N GLU A 18 -11.66 -4.31 -8.87
CA GLU A 18 -11.28 -2.95 -9.23
C GLU A 18 -9.82 -2.71 -8.85
N LEU A 19 -9.43 -3.06 -7.61
CA LEU A 19 -8.05 -2.96 -7.16
C LEU A 19 -7.11 -3.79 -8.04
N ALA A 20 -7.47 -5.04 -8.33
CA ALA A 20 -6.66 -5.91 -9.16
C ALA A 20 -6.33 -5.29 -10.54
N ARG A 21 -7.31 -4.66 -11.20
CA ARG A 21 -7.10 -3.96 -12.48
C ARG A 21 -6.21 -2.74 -12.30
N VAL A 22 -6.42 -1.93 -11.28
CA VAL A 22 -5.58 -0.75 -10.99
C VAL A 22 -4.14 -1.16 -10.72
N LEU A 23 -3.90 -2.19 -9.91
CA LEU A 23 -2.55 -2.70 -9.63
C LEU A 23 -1.87 -3.22 -10.89
N LYS A 24 -2.58 -4.00 -11.72
CA LYS A 24 -2.04 -4.49 -13.00
C LYS A 24 -1.70 -3.33 -13.95
N GLN A 25 -2.58 -2.33 -14.07
CA GLN A 25 -2.35 -1.12 -14.87
C GLN A 25 -1.15 -0.30 -14.37
N ASN A 26 -0.89 -0.29 -13.06
CA ASN A 26 0.29 0.32 -12.47
C ASN A 26 1.53 -0.59 -12.52
N GLY A 27 1.51 -1.71 -13.26
CA GLY A 27 2.66 -2.57 -13.48
C GLY A 27 3.12 -3.34 -12.23
N MET A 28 2.17 -3.72 -11.37
CA MET A 28 2.45 -4.53 -10.18
C MET A 28 2.48 -6.03 -10.47
N ASP A 29 1.88 -6.47 -11.59
CA ASP A 29 1.85 -7.89 -11.96
C ASP A 29 3.25 -8.39 -12.37
N GLY A 30 3.80 -9.30 -11.57
CA GLY A 30 5.16 -9.81 -11.73
C GLY A 30 6.26 -8.88 -11.19
N TYR A 31 5.90 -7.75 -10.56
CA TYR A 31 6.89 -6.80 -10.06
C TYR A 31 7.76 -7.43 -8.99
N ARG A 32 9.08 -7.52 -9.26
CA ARG A 32 10.05 -8.22 -8.41
C ARG A 32 9.64 -9.68 -8.09
N GLY A 33 8.98 -10.34 -9.04
CA GLY A 33 8.53 -11.72 -8.90
C GLY A 33 7.21 -11.91 -8.13
N ASN A 34 6.51 -10.81 -7.78
CA ASN A 34 5.22 -10.87 -7.09
C ASN A 34 4.09 -10.62 -8.09
N SER A 35 3.22 -11.61 -8.28
CA SER A 35 2.02 -11.52 -9.12
C SER A 35 0.96 -10.59 -8.53
N VAL A 36 0.04 -10.10 -9.35
CA VAL A 36 -0.99 -9.13 -8.91
C VAL A 36 -1.90 -9.66 -7.79
N ASP A 37 -2.19 -10.96 -7.76
CA ASP A 37 -2.96 -11.59 -6.69
C ASP A 37 -2.27 -11.56 -5.31
N ASN A 38 -0.93 -11.63 -5.27
CA ASN A 38 -0.16 -11.41 -4.05
C ASN A 38 -0.36 -9.98 -3.50
N TRP A 39 -0.38 -8.98 -4.38
CA TRP A 39 -0.61 -7.59 -4.00
C TRP A 39 -2.06 -7.32 -3.56
N VAL A 40 -3.03 -7.99 -4.19
CA VAL A 40 -4.43 -7.93 -3.75
C VAL A 40 -4.60 -8.64 -2.40
N CYS A 41 -3.95 -9.79 -2.18
CA CYS A 41 -3.95 -10.47 -0.89
C CYS A 41 -3.34 -9.58 0.21
N LEU A 42 -2.18 -8.95 -0.04
CA LEU A 42 -1.56 -7.99 0.85
C LEU A 42 -2.55 -6.89 1.27
N ALA A 43 -3.14 -6.19 0.30
CA ALA A 43 -4.06 -5.09 0.56
C ALA A 43 -5.30 -5.53 1.36
N LYS A 44 -5.82 -6.74 1.12
CA LYS A 44 -6.96 -7.28 1.88
C LYS A 44 -6.64 -7.39 3.37
N TRP A 45 -5.46 -7.89 3.71
CA TRP A 45 -5.10 -8.20 5.09
C TRP A 45 -4.46 -7.04 5.84
N GLU A 46 -3.92 -6.06 5.12
CA GLU A 46 -3.38 -4.84 5.71
C GLU A 46 -4.47 -3.80 5.99
N SER A 47 -5.41 -3.58 5.06
CA SER A 47 -6.34 -2.43 5.12
C SER A 47 -7.79 -2.75 4.79
N ASP A 48 -8.14 -3.99 4.44
CA ASP A 48 -9.44 -4.31 3.83
C ASP A 48 -9.74 -3.46 2.58
N PHE A 49 -8.70 -3.16 1.79
CA PHE A 49 -8.75 -2.32 0.59
C PHE A 49 -9.08 -0.85 0.81
N ASP A 50 -9.04 -0.37 2.05
CA ASP A 50 -9.31 1.02 2.42
C ASP A 50 -8.07 1.91 2.24
N THR A 51 -8.16 2.95 1.41
CA THR A 51 -7.08 3.91 1.20
C THR A 51 -6.84 4.82 2.40
N GLU A 52 -7.81 5.01 3.30
CA GLU A 52 -7.67 5.88 4.47
C GLU A 52 -7.30 5.13 5.75
N ALA A 53 -7.10 3.80 5.68
CA ALA A 53 -6.73 3.00 6.83
C ALA A 53 -5.42 3.52 7.47
N THR A 54 -5.46 3.74 8.78
CA THR A 54 -4.26 4.05 9.57
C THR A 54 -4.20 3.19 10.82
N ASN A 55 -2.99 2.81 11.22
CA ASN A 55 -2.76 2.05 12.44
C ASN A 55 -1.55 2.59 13.20
N TYR A 56 -1.78 3.07 14.43
CA TYR A 56 -0.73 3.64 15.27
C TYR A 56 0.02 2.54 16.02
N ASN A 57 1.35 2.66 16.09
CA ASN A 57 2.24 1.73 16.77
C ASN A 57 2.84 2.43 18.01
N PRO A 58 2.34 2.16 19.23
CA PRO A 58 2.80 2.86 20.43
C PRO A 58 4.28 2.60 20.79
N GLY A 59 4.82 1.45 20.35
CA GLY A 59 6.17 1.01 20.72
C GLY A 59 7.30 1.88 20.15
N ASP A 60 7.12 2.41 18.94
CA ASP A 60 8.11 3.27 18.26
C ASP A 60 7.49 4.61 17.81
N GLN A 61 6.26 4.88 18.24
CA GLN A 61 5.48 6.08 17.92
C GLN A 61 5.24 6.30 16.41
N SER A 62 5.40 5.24 15.60
CA SER A 62 5.12 5.28 14.18
C SER A 62 3.64 5.05 13.88
N THR A 63 3.21 5.39 12.66
CA THR A 63 1.89 5.06 12.11
C THR A 63 2.04 4.36 10.75
N ASN A 64 1.21 3.35 10.49
CA ASN A 64 1.06 2.72 9.17
C ASN A 64 -0.04 3.44 8.37
N TYR A 65 0.19 3.64 7.07
CA TYR A 65 -0.67 4.45 6.22
C TYR A 65 -1.18 3.73 4.98
N GLY A 66 -2.48 3.88 4.75
CA GLY A 66 -3.18 3.60 3.51
C GLY A 66 -3.29 2.12 3.15
N ILE A 67 -3.58 1.89 1.87
CA ILE A 67 -4.01 0.57 1.36
C ILE A 67 -2.98 -0.55 1.59
N PHE A 68 -1.69 -0.20 1.69
CA PHE A 68 -0.60 -1.14 1.96
C PHE A 68 0.00 -1.01 3.36
N GLN A 69 -0.60 -0.19 4.25
CA GLN A 69 -0.12 0.04 5.62
C GLN A 69 1.39 0.36 5.69
N ILE A 70 1.84 1.28 4.84
CA ILE A 70 3.25 1.68 4.75
C ILE A 70 3.64 2.48 5.99
N ASN A 71 4.68 2.04 6.70
CA ASN A 71 5.09 2.59 7.98
C ASN A 71 5.93 3.88 7.87
N SER A 72 5.55 4.90 8.64
CA SER A 72 6.21 6.22 8.70
C SER A 72 7.61 6.24 9.32
N HIS A 73 7.98 5.24 10.13
CA HIS A 73 9.34 5.18 10.67
C HIS A 73 10.39 5.05 9.56
N TYR A 74 10.03 4.38 8.46
CA TYR A 74 10.96 4.07 7.37
C TYR A 74 10.63 4.81 6.08
N TRP A 75 9.36 4.85 5.66
CA TRP A 75 9.05 5.02 4.24
C TRP A 75 8.53 6.40 3.87
N CYS A 76 7.74 7.05 4.73
CA CYS A 76 7.12 8.34 4.46
C CYS A 76 7.28 9.30 5.66
N ASN A 77 7.09 10.60 5.45
CA ASN A 77 7.13 11.58 6.53
C ASN A 77 5.72 12.01 6.98
N ASP A 78 5.40 11.85 8.26
CA ASP A 78 4.15 12.33 8.89
C ASP A 78 4.35 13.52 9.84
N GLY A 79 5.59 13.99 10.02
CA GLY A 79 5.95 15.12 10.88
C GLY A 79 5.90 14.85 12.38
N LYS A 80 5.60 13.62 12.81
CA LYS A 80 5.45 13.27 14.24
C LYS A 80 6.21 12.01 14.65
N THR A 81 6.58 11.13 13.71
CA THR A 81 7.34 9.91 14.01
C THR A 81 8.80 10.26 14.30
N PRO A 82 9.34 9.92 15.49
CA PRO A 82 10.74 10.16 15.82
C PRO A 82 11.71 9.41 14.90
N ASP A 83 12.83 10.04 14.55
CA ASP A 83 13.94 9.45 13.76
C ASP A 83 13.56 8.83 12.40
N ALA A 84 12.43 9.25 11.83
CA ALA A 84 11.89 8.75 10.57
C ALA A 84 12.87 8.93 9.37
N LYS A 85 12.92 7.93 8.48
CA LYS A 85 13.86 7.92 7.34
C LYS A 85 13.31 8.51 6.04
N ASN A 86 12.00 8.44 5.83
CA ASN A 86 11.32 8.90 4.61
C ASN A 86 11.97 8.39 3.31
N VAL A 87 12.24 7.08 3.22
CA VAL A 87 12.95 6.48 2.08
C VAL A 87 12.22 6.66 0.73
N CYS A 88 10.89 6.78 0.73
CA CYS A 88 10.11 7.07 -0.47
C CYS A 88 10.11 8.57 -0.84
N GLY A 89 10.54 9.47 0.05
CA GLY A 89 10.62 10.90 -0.22
C GLY A 89 9.26 11.59 -0.36
N ILE A 90 8.24 11.14 0.38
CA ILE A 90 6.84 11.60 0.25
C ILE A 90 6.22 11.96 1.61
N SER A 91 5.11 12.71 1.59
CA SER A 91 4.26 12.84 2.79
C SER A 91 3.47 11.55 2.99
N CYS A 92 3.30 11.10 4.24
CA CYS A 92 2.40 9.98 4.53
C CYS A 92 0.94 10.29 4.14
N ARG A 93 0.57 11.56 4.00
CA ARG A 93 -0.75 11.97 3.47
C ARG A 93 -0.96 11.58 2.02
N ASP A 94 0.11 11.50 1.23
CA ASP A 94 0.05 11.08 -0.18
C ASP A 94 -0.30 9.59 -0.33
N LEU A 95 -0.22 8.82 0.77
CA LEU A 95 -0.60 7.41 0.82
C LEU A 95 -2.10 7.21 1.13
N LEU A 96 -2.81 8.28 1.51
CA LEU A 96 -4.21 8.24 1.92
C LEU A 96 -5.20 8.66 0.81
N THR A 97 -4.69 8.90 -0.40
CA THR A 97 -5.52 9.35 -1.52
C THR A 97 -6.21 8.20 -2.23
N ASP A 98 -7.41 8.45 -2.78
CA ASP A 98 -8.17 7.49 -3.58
C ASP A 98 -7.35 6.98 -4.77
N ASN A 99 -6.55 7.85 -5.37
CA ASN A 99 -5.59 7.46 -6.39
C ASN A 99 -4.33 6.86 -5.73
N ILE A 100 -4.20 5.54 -5.82
CA ILE A 100 -3.12 4.81 -5.15
C ILE A 100 -1.76 4.86 -5.86
N THR A 101 -1.55 5.69 -6.89
CA THR A 101 -0.26 5.75 -7.61
C THR A 101 0.93 5.99 -6.67
N GLN A 102 0.82 6.90 -5.71
CA GLN A 102 1.90 7.16 -4.75
C GLN A 102 2.14 5.98 -3.81
N ALA A 103 1.07 5.34 -3.33
CA ALA A 103 1.17 4.13 -2.53
C ALA A 103 1.83 2.97 -3.30
N VAL A 104 1.47 2.78 -4.57
CA VAL A 104 2.08 1.79 -5.46
C VAL A 104 3.58 2.07 -5.66
N ASN A 105 3.95 3.31 -5.96
CA ASN A 105 5.35 3.68 -6.15
C ASN A 105 6.19 3.44 -4.88
N CYS A 106 5.63 3.78 -3.71
CA CYS A 106 6.33 3.53 -2.46
C CYS A 106 6.41 2.03 -2.12
N ALA A 107 5.34 1.24 -2.35
CA ALA A 107 5.39 -0.22 -2.19
C ALA A 107 6.42 -0.88 -3.13
N LYS A 108 6.54 -0.41 -4.38
CA LYS A 108 7.61 -0.82 -5.31
C LYS A 108 8.99 -0.53 -4.75
N ARG A 109 9.17 0.63 -4.10
CA ARG A 109 10.43 0.96 -3.40
C ARG A 109 10.66 0.02 -2.22
N VAL A 110 9.65 -0.31 -1.40
CA VAL A 110 9.82 -1.24 -0.27
C VAL A 110 10.34 -2.59 -0.74
N VAL A 111 9.74 -3.19 -1.77
CA VAL A 111 10.16 -4.53 -2.25
C VAL A 111 11.49 -4.55 -3.02
N HIS A 112 12.15 -3.39 -3.20
CA HIS A 112 13.54 -3.37 -3.66
C HIS A 112 14.52 -3.74 -2.53
N ASP A 113 14.15 -3.56 -1.26
CA ASP A 113 14.99 -3.96 -0.15
C ASP A 113 15.05 -5.49 -0.03
N PRO A 114 16.09 -6.07 0.59
CA PRO A 114 16.33 -7.52 0.59
C PRO A 114 15.18 -8.38 1.12
N SER A 115 14.34 -7.84 2.01
CA SER A 115 13.15 -8.55 2.50
C SER A 115 12.06 -8.73 1.44
N GLY A 116 12.06 -7.93 0.36
CA GLY A 116 11.01 -7.98 -0.66
C GLY A 116 9.61 -7.81 -0.05
N ILE A 117 8.65 -8.60 -0.53
CA ILE A 117 7.28 -8.59 0.01
C ILE A 117 7.18 -9.14 1.44
N LEU A 118 8.22 -9.82 1.94
CA LEU A 118 8.27 -10.31 3.32
C LEU A 118 8.36 -9.18 4.34
N ALA A 119 8.58 -7.93 3.93
CA ALA A 119 8.50 -6.77 4.82
C ALA A 119 7.14 -6.64 5.51
N TRP A 120 6.06 -7.11 4.87
CA TRP A 120 4.71 -7.06 5.42
C TRP A 120 4.37 -8.30 6.24
N LYS A 121 4.13 -8.10 7.54
CA LYS A 121 3.75 -9.17 8.45
C LYS A 121 2.40 -9.81 8.06
N ALA A 122 1.42 -9.03 7.60
CA ALA A 122 0.13 -9.59 7.20
C ALA A 122 0.28 -10.49 5.98
N TRP A 123 1.09 -10.11 4.99
CA TRP A 123 1.37 -10.98 3.84
C TRP A 123 2.01 -12.31 4.26
N ARG A 124 3.02 -12.28 5.14
CA ARG A 124 3.64 -13.51 5.66
C ARG A 124 2.63 -14.44 6.33
N ASN A 125 1.70 -13.89 7.10
CA ASN A 125 0.74 -14.69 7.88
C ASN A 125 -0.41 -15.24 7.02
N HIS A 126 -0.86 -14.46 6.04
CA HIS A 126 -2.13 -14.70 5.35
C HIS A 126 -2.01 -15.00 3.85
N CYS A 127 -0.86 -14.76 3.22
CA CYS A 127 -0.65 -14.92 1.79
C CYS A 127 0.49 -15.89 1.46
N GLN A 128 1.59 -15.83 2.21
CA GLN A 128 2.79 -16.64 1.94
C GLN A 128 2.48 -18.14 1.95
N GLY A 129 2.90 -18.84 0.90
CA GLY A 129 2.76 -20.30 0.78
C GLY A 129 1.32 -20.79 0.62
N ARG A 130 0.38 -19.89 0.32
CA ARG A 130 -1.04 -20.22 0.10
C ARG A 130 -1.41 -19.98 -1.36
N ASP A 131 -2.47 -20.64 -1.80
CA ASP A 131 -3.11 -20.31 -3.08
C ASP A 131 -3.85 -18.97 -2.94
N VAL A 132 -3.30 -17.94 -3.58
CA VAL A 132 -3.86 -16.59 -3.61
C VAL A 132 -4.64 -16.30 -4.90
N SER A 133 -4.83 -17.28 -5.80
CA SER A 133 -5.53 -17.06 -7.07
C SER A 133 -6.97 -16.57 -6.89
N SER A 134 -7.62 -16.95 -5.79
CA SER A 134 -8.97 -16.48 -5.41
C SER A 134 -9.06 -14.94 -5.29
N TYR A 135 -7.96 -14.24 -5.00
CA TYR A 135 -7.95 -12.78 -4.93
C TYR A 135 -8.19 -12.10 -6.29
N ILE A 136 -7.95 -12.81 -7.39
CA ILE A 136 -8.20 -12.29 -8.75
C ILE A 136 -9.20 -13.13 -9.55
N GLN A 137 -9.77 -14.16 -8.93
CA GLN A 137 -10.78 -15.00 -9.56
C GLN A 137 -11.94 -14.14 -10.10
N ASP A 138 -12.33 -14.41 -11.34
CA ASP A 138 -13.39 -13.74 -12.11
C ASP A 138 -13.17 -12.24 -12.38
N CYS A 139 -11.97 -11.70 -12.14
CA CYS A 139 -11.69 -10.29 -12.38
C CYS A 139 -11.46 -9.92 -13.84
N ARG A 140 -11.24 -10.90 -14.74
CA ARG A 140 -10.99 -10.69 -16.18
C ARG A 140 -9.85 -9.68 -16.41
N LEU A 141 -8.66 -10.00 -15.91
CA LEU A 141 -7.47 -9.15 -15.90
C LEU A 141 -6.65 -9.24 -17.19
#